data_AF-U2EKM2-F1
#
_entry.id   AF-U2EKM2-F1
#
_cell.length_a   1.000
_cell.length_b   1.000
_cell.length_c   1.000
_cell.angle_alpha   90.00
_cell.angle_beta   90.00
_cell.angle_gamma   90.00
#
_symmetry.space_group_name_H-M   'P 1'
#
loop_
_entity.id
_entity.type
_entity.pdbx_description
1 polymer ?
#
loop_
_entity_poly.entity_id
_entity_poly.type
_entity_poly.pdbx_seq_one_letter_code
_entity_poly.pdbx_strand_id
1 'polypeptide(L)' 'MKHRLQSMEHNASIGCTVTECKYHCKDDNYCTLEQIQVVKHEPQASTVQCTDCGSFEAD' A
#
# COMPACT_ATOMS: atom_id res chain seq x y z
N MET A 1 32.77 -1.30 -3.60
CA MET A 1 31.71 -0.62 -2.83
C MET A 1 30.38 -1.19 -3.32
N LYS A 2 29.81 -2.15 -2.59
CA LYS A 2 28.54 -2.77 -2.98
C LYS A 2 27.44 -1.79 -2.57
N HIS A 3 27.06 -0.88 -3.48
CA HIS A 3 25.78 -0.18 -3.37
C HIS A 3 24.71 -1.26 -3.47
N ARG A 4 24.30 -1.79 -2.32
CA ARG A 4 23.06 -2.55 -2.20
C ARG A 4 21.98 -1.51 -2.52
N LEU A 5 21.34 -1.64 -3.68
CA LEU A 5 20.00 -1.11 -3.86
C LEU A 5 19.23 -1.60 -2.63
N GLN A 6 18.86 -0.69 -1.73
CA GLN A 6 18.00 -1.05 -0.62
C GLN A 6 16.67 -1.43 -1.26
N SER A 7 16.46 -2.74 -1.47
CA SER A 7 15.11 -3.27 -1.62
C SER A 7 14.34 -2.74 -0.42
N MET A 8 13.31 -1.91 -0.65
CA MET A 8 12.42 -1.59 0.46
C MET A 8 11.85 -2.92 0.94
N GLU A 9 12.09 -3.27 2.20
CA GLU A 9 11.49 -4.48 2.77
C GLU A 9 9.98 -4.34 2.63
N HIS A 10 9.39 -5.21 1.82
CA HIS A 10 7.95 -5.23 1.64
C HIS A 10 7.27 -5.84 2.88
N ASN A 11 6.07 -5.40 3.17
CA ASN A 11 5.24 -6.05 4.15
C ASN A 11 4.38 -7.11 3.44
N ALA A 12 4.77 -8.38 3.59
CA ALA A 12 4.05 -9.52 2.99
C ALA A 12 2.60 -9.68 3.49
N SER A 13 2.21 -8.96 4.54
CA SER A 13 0.83 -8.93 5.06
C SER A 13 -0.05 -7.87 4.37
N ILE A 14 0.53 -6.98 3.57
CA ILE A 14 -0.18 -5.87 2.92
C ILE A 14 0.10 -5.88 1.42
N GLY A 15 -0.76 -6.60 0.68
CA GLY A 15 -0.76 -6.57 -0.78
C GLY A 15 -1.12 -5.18 -1.29
N CYS A 16 -0.37 -4.68 -2.28
CA CYS A 16 -0.64 -3.41 -2.94
C CYS A 16 -0.24 -3.53 -4.39
N THR A 17 -1.21 -3.46 -5.31
CA THR A 17 -0.96 -3.45 -6.76
C THR A 17 -1.04 -2.04 -7.35
N VAL A 18 -1.24 -1.03 -6.50
CA VAL A 18 -1.38 0.38 -6.93
C VAL A 18 0.01 0.96 -7.09
N THR A 19 0.50 1.00 -8.32
CA THR A 19 1.87 1.44 -8.64
C THR A 19 2.13 2.92 -8.30
N GLU A 20 1.07 3.73 -8.31
CA GLU A 20 1.04 5.14 -7.91
C GLU A 20 1.10 5.34 -6.39
N CYS A 21 0.92 4.26 -5.60
CA CYS A 21 1.10 4.35 -4.17
C CYS A 21 2.58 4.63 -3.87
N LYS A 22 2.85 5.74 -3.18
CA LYS A 22 4.16 6.12 -2.66
C LYS A 22 4.81 5.01 -1.82
N TYR A 23 4.00 4.16 -1.21
CA TYR A 23 4.43 3.03 -0.38
C TYR A 23 4.46 1.68 -1.10
N HIS A 24 4.19 1.63 -2.42
CA HIS A 24 4.38 0.41 -3.19
C HIS A 24 5.86 0.03 -3.19
N CYS A 25 6.21 -1.24 -2.93
CA CYS A 25 7.61 -1.66 -2.81
C CYS A 25 8.39 -1.67 -4.14
N LYS A 26 7.68 -1.44 -5.26
CA LYS A 26 8.16 -1.31 -6.65
C LYS A 26 8.73 -2.60 -7.26
N ASP A 27 9.32 -3.47 -6.45
CA ASP A 27 9.88 -4.75 -6.88
C ASP A 27 8.82 -5.88 -6.97
N ASP A 28 7.68 -5.75 -6.27
CA ASP A 28 6.54 -6.69 -6.28
C ASP A 28 5.22 -5.98 -5.85
N ASN A 29 4.10 -6.70 -5.80
CA ASN A 29 2.75 -6.22 -5.48
C ASN A 29 2.47 -6.10 -3.98
N TYR A 30 3.37 -5.46 -3.24
CA TYR A 30 3.26 -5.29 -1.79
C TYR A 30 3.52 -3.85 -1.36
N CYS A 31 2.93 -3.46 -0.23
CA CYS A 31 3.18 -2.19 0.43
C CYS A 31 4.44 -2.28 1.31
N THR A 32 5.05 -1.15 1.62
CA THR A 32 6.20 -1.04 2.54
C THR A 32 5.79 -0.56 3.93
N LEU A 33 4.51 -0.21 4.13
CA LEU A 33 3.98 0.15 5.45
C LEU A 33 3.84 -1.08 6.35
N GLU A 34 4.12 -0.92 7.63
CA GLU A 34 3.86 -1.93 8.67
C GLU A 34 2.37 -2.09 8.98
N GLN A 35 1.58 -1.03 8.78
CA GLN A 35 0.15 -0.99 9.02
C GLN A 35 -0.53 -0.08 7.99
N ILE A 36 -1.74 -0.44 7.57
CA ILE A 36 -2.64 0.44 6.82
C ILE A 36 -3.91 0.75 7.62
N GLN A 37 -4.52 1.89 7.31
CA GLN A 37 -5.87 2.21 7.76
C GLN A 37 -6.84 1.92 6.62
N VAL A 38 -7.81 1.03 6.85
CA VAL A 38 -8.96 0.89 5.94
C VAL A 38 -10.00 1.94 6.32
N VAL A 39 -10.51 2.66 5.33
CA VAL A 39 -11.52 3.72 5.50
C VAL A 39 -12.70 3.50 4.56
N LYS A 40 -13.74 4.31 4.74
CA LYS A 40 -14.88 4.40 3.83
C LYS A 40 -15.17 5.86 3.51
N HIS A 41 -15.63 6.15 2.30
CA HIS A 41 -16.03 7.51 1.92
C HIS A 41 -17.55 7.74 2.01
N GLU A 42 -18.34 6.68 2.19
CA GLU A 42 -19.79 6.73 2.42
C GLU A 42 -20.14 6.48 3.91
N PRO A 43 -21.34 6.88 4.39
CA PRO A 43 -21.76 6.64 5.78
C PRO A 43 -21.79 5.17 6.19
N GLN A 44 -22.06 4.26 5.25
CA GLN A 44 -22.11 2.81 5.47
C GLN A 44 -21.32 2.09 4.38
N ALA A 45 -20.37 1.23 4.76
CA ALA A 45 -19.69 0.35 3.82
C ALA A 45 -20.58 -0.86 3.52
N SER A 46 -21.05 -0.98 2.29
CA SER A 46 -21.92 -2.08 1.84
C SER A 46 -21.32 -2.88 0.68
N THR A 47 -20.29 -2.33 0.02
CA THR A 47 -19.53 -2.98 -1.05
C THR A 47 -18.03 -2.80 -0.80
N VAL A 48 -17.19 -3.61 -1.46
CA VAL A 48 -15.72 -3.48 -1.41
C VAL A 48 -15.29 -2.12 -1.97
N GLN A 49 -16.00 -1.62 -2.97
CA GLN A 49 -15.75 -0.33 -3.61
C GLN A 49 -16.05 0.85 -2.68
N CYS A 50 -16.82 0.65 -1.59
CA CYS A 50 -17.02 1.64 -0.54
C CYS A 50 -15.84 1.69 0.46
N THR A 51 -14.88 0.77 0.37
CA THR A 51 -13.73 0.68 1.26
C THR A 51 -12.43 1.01 0.53
N ASP A 52 -11.67 1.93 1.10
CA ASP A 52 -10.43 2.45 0.53
C ASP A 52 -9.25 2.20 1.48
N CYS A 53 -8.04 2.15 0.92
CA CYS A 53 -6.82 2.27 1.72
C CYS A 53 -6.64 3.73 2.12
N GLY A 54 -6.99 4.09 3.35
CA GLY A 54 -6.85 5.45 3.87
C GLY A 54 -5.41 5.87 4.17
N SER A 55 -4.45 4.94 4.06
CA SER A 55 -3.01 5.23 4.12
C SER A 55 -2.41 5.52 2.74
N PHE A 56 -3.21 5.54 1.67
CA PHE A 56 -2.72 5.84 0.33
C PHE A 56 -2.19 7.28 0.24
N GLU A 57 -0.97 7.42 -0.27
CA GLU A 57 -0.39 8.68 -0.76
C GLU A 57 0.06 8.44 -2.20
N ALA A 58 -0.22 9.39 -3.09
CA ALA A 58 0.32 9.35 -4.45
C ALA A 58 1.82 9.72 -4.43
N ASP A 59 2.62 9.02 -5.23
CA ASP A 59 4.04 9.30 -5.49
C ASP A 59 4.24 10.59 -6.31
#